data_AF-A0A6C0DNF0-F1
#
_entry.id   AF-A0A6C0DNF0-F1
#
_cell.length_a   1.000
_cell.length_b   1.000
_cell.length_c   1.000
_cell.angle_alpha   90.00
_cell.angle_beta   90.00
_cell.angle_gamma   90.00
#
_symmetry.space_group_name_H-M   'P 1'
#
loop_
_entity.id
_entity.type
_entity.pdbx_description
1 polymer ?
#
loop_
_entity_poly.entity_id
_entity_poly.type
_entity_poly.pdbx_seq_one_letter_code
_entity_poly.pdbx_strand_id
1 'polypeptide(L)'
;MEQLLQKASHLSEEILCLAKASYSLYEDAKECRNLYTETHPLTPAAKAFFGVSNASLQTLLQVCLPTWKEEQRISPTGRTIRLGEEASLFGLEKETDVDVYVFYEKCLTLFRS
;
A
#
# COMPACT_ATOMS: atom_id res chain seq x y z
N MET A 1 10.11 -35.15 34.16
CA MET A 1 10.86 -33.87 34.09
C MET A 1 11.26 -33.55 32.65
N GLU A 2 11.82 -34.49 31.89
CA GLU A 2 12.17 -34.30 30.46
C GLU A 2 10.98 -33.96 29.56
N GLN A 3 9.83 -34.63 29.69
CA GLN A 3 8.64 -34.31 28.88
C GLN A 3 8.07 -32.90 29.13
N LEU A 4 8.23 -32.38 30.35
CA LEU A 4 7.81 -31.01 30.70
C LEU A 4 8.77 -29.99 30.08
N LEU A 5 10.08 -30.28 30.08
CA LEU A 5 11.10 -29.46 29.43
C LEU A 5 10.93 -29.42 27.91
N GLN A 6 10.63 -30.56 27.27
CA GLN A 6 10.35 -30.62 25.83
C GLN A 6 9.10 -29.82 25.45
N LYS A 7 8.02 -29.93 26.23
CA LYS A 7 6.80 -29.14 26.00
C LYS A 7 7.04 -27.63 26.19
N ALA A 8 7.81 -27.25 27.19
CA ALA A 8 8.17 -25.85 27.43
C ALA A 8 9.06 -25.28 26.31
N SER A 9 10.02 -26.07 25.81
CA SER A 9 10.88 -25.69 24.68
C SER A 9 10.06 -25.48 23.41
N HIS A 10 9.17 -26.42 23.09
CA HIS A 10 8.31 -26.33 21.91
C HIS A 10 7.38 -25.11 21.98
N LEU A 11 6.74 -24.88 23.13
CA LEU A 11 5.90 -23.70 23.34
C LEU A 11 6.69 -22.39 23.20
N SER A 12 7.94 -22.35 23.68
CA SER A 12 8.81 -21.18 23.51
C SER A 12 9.15 -20.90 22.04
N GLU A 13 9.35 -21.94 21.25
CA GLU A 13 9.60 -21.80 19.80
C GLU A 13 8.36 -21.27 19.08
N GLU A 14 7.18 -21.79 19.41
CA GLU A 14 5.90 -21.32 18.85
C GLU A 14 5.66 -19.84 19.20
N ILE A 15 5.87 -19.45 20.45
CA ILE A 15 5.75 -18.04 20.89
C ILE A 15 6.74 -17.16 20.13
N LEU A 16 7.98 -17.61 19.94
CA LEU A 16 8.99 -16.85 19.20
C LEU A 16 8.59 -16.68 17.73
N CYS A 17 8.06 -17.73 17.09
CA CYS A 17 7.54 -17.66 15.73
C CYS A 17 6.39 -16.65 15.61
N LEU A 18 5.42 -16.69 16.53
CA LEU A 18 4.31 -15.74 16.56
C LEU A 18 4.78 -14.30 16.79
N ALA A 19 5.75 -14.09 17.68
CA ALA A 19 6.31 -12.77 17.95
C ALA A 19 7.01 -12.19 16.72
N LYS A 20 7.79 -13.00 15.99
CA LYS A 20 8.45 -12.58 14.74
C LYS A 20 7.44 -12.24 13.65
N ALA A 21 6.41 -13.07 13.46
CA ALA A 21 5.35 -12.79 12.50
C ALA A 21 4.59 -11.48 12.83
N SER A 22 4.25 -11.29 14.10
CA SER A 22 3.57 -10.07 14.57
C SER A 22 4.44 -8.82 14.39
N TYR A 23 5.75 -8.94 14.65
CA TYR A 23 6.69 -7.83 14.43
C TYR A 23 6.81 -7.47 12.95
N SER A 24 6.88 -8.46 12.05
CA SER A 24 6.88 -8.22 10.60
C SER A 24 5.63 -7.46 10.17
N LEU A 25 4.45 -7.91 10.58
CA LEU A 25 3.19 -7.23 10.28
C LEU A 25 3.14 -5.79 10.82
N TYR A 26 3.73 -5.56 11.99
CA TYR A 26 3.85 -4.22 12.55
C TYR A 26 4.74 -3.31 11.70
N GLU A 27 5.91 -3.78 11.28
CA GLU A 27 6.82 -3.00 10.43
C GLU A 27 6.19 -2.73 9.05
N ASP A 28 5.51 -3.72 8.45
CA ASP A 28 4.78 -3.54 7.19
C ASP A 28 3.67 -2.48 7.33
N ALA A 29 2.88 -2.54 8.42
CA ALA A 29 1.84 -1.57 8.71
C ALA A 29 2.41 -0.17 8.96
N LYS A 30 3.56 -0.08 9.62
CA LYS A 30 4.27 1.17 9.88
C LYS A 30 4.83 1.77 8.58
N GLU A 31 5.44 0.97 7.71
CA GLU A 31 5.90 1.42 6.39
C GLU A 31 4.73 1.95 5.56
N CYS A 32 3.62 1.20 5.51
CA CYS A 32 2.39 1.61 4.83
C CYS A 32 1.87 2.95 5.36
N ARG A 33 1.83 3.12 6.68
CA ARG A 33 1.44 4.39 7.32
C ARG A 33 2.40 5.52 6.92
N ASN A 34 3.71 5.28 6.95
CA ASN A 34 4.71 6.29 6.64
C ASN A 34 4.62 6.72 5.18
N LEU A 35 4.40 5.81 4.23
CA LEU A 35 4.18 6.14 2.82
C LEU A 35 2.87 6.92 2.61
N TYR A 36 1.86 6.68 3.44
CA TYR A 36 0.61 7.43 3.41
C TYR A 36 0.78 8.88 3.91
N THR A 37 1.45 9.09 5.03
CA THR A 37 1.50 10.40 5.71
C THR A 37 2.75 11.22 5.44
N GLU A 38 3.91 10.58 5.27
CA GLU A 38 5.19 11.27 5.14
C GLU A 38 5.54 11.49 3.66
N THR A 39 6.36 12.51 3.40
CA THR A 39 6.77 12.86 2.03
C THR A 39 7.98 12.03 1.61
N HIS A 40 7.87 11.35 0.48
CA HIS A 40 8.89 10.46 -0.08
C HIS A 40 9.21 10.84 -1.54
N PRO A 41 10.42 10.55 -2.02
CA PRO A 41 10.76 10.73 -3.43
C PRO A 41 9.92 9.83 -4.32
N LEU A 42 9.44 10.39 -5.43
CA LEU A 42 8.67 9.67 -6.44
C LEU A 42 9.57 9.03 -7.50
N THR A 43 9.10 7.93 -8.11
CA THR A 43 9.73 7.36 -9.32
C THR A 43 9.69 8.37 -10.49
N PRO A 44 10.60 8.26 -11.48
CA PRO A 44 10.61 9.18 -12.62
C PRO A 44 9.27 9.29 -13.36
N ALA A 45 8.56 8.16 -13.53
CA ALA A 45 7.25 8.14 -14.16
C ALA A 45 6.20 8.91 -13.34
N ALA A 46 6.16 8.69 -12.02
CA ALA A 46 5.27 9.41 -11.12
C ALA A 46 5.61 10.91 -11.07
N LYS A 47 6.90 11.28 -11.08
CA LYS A 47 7.34 12.69 -11.16
C LYS A 47 6.83 13.37 -12.43
N ALA A 48 6.95 12.69 -13.57
CA ALA A 48 6.48 13.21 -14.85
C ALA A 48 4.95 13.40 -14.88
N PHE A 49 4.20 12.49 -14.25
CA PHE A 49 2.74 12.54 -14.20
C PHE A 49 2.22 13.63 -13.23
N PHE A 50 2.74 13.67 -12.00
CA PHE A 50 2.25 14.59 -10.97
C PHE A 50 2.94 15.96 -10.98
N GLY A 51 4.05 16.12 -11.70
CA GLY A 51 4.81 17.37 -11.76
C GLY A 51 5.54 17.74 -10.47
N VAL A 52 5.66 16.80 -9.51
CA VAL A 52 6.32 17.00 -8.22
C VAL A 52 7.39 15.96 -7.98
N SER A 53 8.49 16.35 -7.32
CA SER A 53 9.61 15.45 -7.06
C SER A 53 9.36 14.50 -5.87
N ASN A 54 8.64 14.97 -4.87
CA ASN A 54 8.35 14.24 -3.63
C ASN A 54 6.89 14.48 -3.24
N ALA A 55 6.24 13.46 -2.69
CA ALA A 55 4.88 13.55 -2.17
C ALA A 55 4.63 12.44 -1.13
N SER A 56 3.55 12.56 -0.36
CA SER A 56 2.96 11.41 0.34
C SER A 56 1.83 10.81 -0.51
N LEU A 57 1.47 9.55 -0.28
CA LEU A 57 0.32 8.96 -0.97
C LEU A 57 -0.98 9.73 -0.67
N GLN A 58 -1.14 10.26 0.55
CA GLN A 58 -2.27 11.14 0.88
C GLN A 58 -2.33 12.36 -0.04
N THR A 59 -1.20 13.03 -0.30
CA THR A 59 -1.15 14.19 -1.19
C THR A 59 -1.48 13.80 -2.63
N LEU A 60 -0.95 12.67 -3.12
CA LEU A 60 -1.29 12.18 -4.47
C LEU A 60 -2.78 11.89 -4.61
N LEU A 61 -3.38 11.25 -3.59
CA LEU A 61 -4.83 10.98 -3.59
C LEU A 61 -5.66 12.24 -3.53
N GLN A 62 -5.23 13.27 -2.81
CA GLN A 62 -5.91 14.57 -2.80
C GLN A 62 -5.96 15.23 -4.19
N VAL A 63 -4.99 14.93 -5.05
CA VAL A 63 -5.00 15.38 -6.46
C VAL A 63 -6.00 14.57 -7.29
N CYS A 64 -6.04 13.24 -7.15
CA CYS A 64 -6.87 12.39 -8.01
C CYS A 64 -8.35 12.30 -7.56
N LEU A 65 -8.61 12.32 -6.25
CA LEU A 65 -9.94 12.07 -5.68
C LEU A 65 -11.03 13.03 -6.19
N PRO A 66 -10.79 14.35 -6.36
CA PRO A 66 -11.80 15.25 -6.92
C PRO A 66 -12.30 14.81 -8.30
N THR A 67 -11.37 14.54 -9.22
CA THR A 67 -11.68 14.06 -10.57
C THR A 67 -12.41 12.72 -10.54
N TRP A 68 -11.94 11.77 -9.73
CA TRP A 68 -12.60 10.46 -9.61
C TRP A 68 -14.03 10.55 -9.08
N LYS A 69 -14.33 11.51 -8.19
CA LYS A 69 -15.68 11.75 -7.69
C LYS A 69 -16.56 12.42 -8.73
N GLU A 70 -16.06 13.45 -9.40
CA GLU A 70 -16.77 14.17 -10.46
C GLU A 70 -17.18 13.23 -11.59
N GLU A 71 -16.26 12.35 -11.99
CA GLU A 71 -16.49 11.38 -13.07
C GLU A 71 -17.11 10.05 -12.60
N GLN A 72 -17.51 9.94 -11.33
CA GLN A 72 -18.12 8.74 -10.76
C GLN A 72 -17.29 7.45 -10.97
N ARG A 73 -15.95 7.57 -10.96
CA ARG A 73 -15.01 6.46 -11.14
C ARG A 73 -14.92 5.55 -9.91
N ILE A 74 -15.38 6.02 -8.75
CA ILE A 74 -15.41 5.25 -7.51
C ILE A 74 -16.75 4.53 -7.43
N SER A 75 -16.70 3.20 -7.30
CA SER A 75 -17.91 2.39 -7.10
C SER A 75 -18.74 2.86 -5.90
N PRO A 76 -20.08 2.63 -5.88
CA PRO A 76 -20.93 3.03 -4.76
C PRO A 76 -20.51 2.48 -3.39
N THR A 77 -19.86 1.31 -3.39
CA THR A 77 -19.32 0.67 -2.16
C THR A 77 -17.93 1.20 -1.77
N GLY A 78 -17.29 2.00 -2.64
CA GLY A 78 -15.91 2.42 -2.48
C GLY A 78 -14.89 1.30 -2.64
N ARG A 79 -15.31 0.12 -3.15
CA ARG A 79 -14.46 -1.08 -3.22
C ARG A 79 -13.56 -1.10 -4.45
N THR A 80 -14.04 -0.56 -5.55
CA THR A 80 -13.30 -0.45 -6.81
C THR A 80 -13.23 1.01 -7.27
N ILE A 81 -12.14 1.32 -7.97
CA ILE A 81 -11.88 2.61 -8.61
C ILE A 81 -11.52 2.34 -10.07
N ARG A 82 -12.19 3.02 -10.99
CA ARG A 82 -11.81 3.03 -12.41
C ARG A 82 -10.65 3.99 -12.62
N LEU A 83 -9.51 3.48 -13.06
CA LEU A 83 -8.32 4.31 -13.29
C LEU A 83 -8.35 4.93 -14.69
N GLY A 84 -8.01 6.21 -14.78
CA GLY A 84 -7.83 6.93 -16.04
C GLY A 84 -6.40 6.84 -16.56
N GLU A 85 -5.79 7.99 -16.83
CA GLU A 85 -4.41 8.06 -17.34
C GLU A 85 -3.37 7.57 -16.33
N GLU A 86 -3.67 7.71 -15.05
CA GLU A 86 -2.87 7.24 -13.94
C GLU A 86 -2.69 5.70 -13.94
N ALA A 87 -3.53 4.95 -14.66
CA ALA A 87 -3.38 3.50 -14.85
C ALA A 87 -1.99 3.14 -15.41
N SER A 88 -1.45 4.00 -16.27
CA SER A 88 -0.13 3.81 -16.89
C SER A 88 1.02 3.76 -15.88
N LEU A 89 0.89 4.45 -14.74
CA LEU A 89 1.87 4.42 -13.66
C LEU A 89 2.01 3.03 -13.03
N PHE A 90 0.99 2.20 -13.18
CA PHE A 90 0.91 0.86 -12.60
C PHE A 90 1.01 -0.25 -13.65
N GLY A 91 1.35 0.09 -14.89
CA GLY A 91 1.40 -0.84 -16.02
C GLY A 91 0.04 -1.41 -16.40
N LEU A 92 -1.04 -0.66 -16.17
CA LEU A 92 -2.41 -1.04 -16.50
C LEU A 92 -2.94 -0.24 -17.69
N GLU A 93 -3.94 -0.79 -18.37
CA GLU A 93 -4.67 -0.08 -19.42
C GLU A 93 -5.58 1.00 -18.81
N LYS A 94 -5.84 2.06 -19.57
CA LYS A 94 -6.80 3.10 -19.17
C LYS A 94 -8.20 2.48 -19.02
N GLU A 95 -9.00 3.06 -18.14
CA GLU A 95 -10.37 2.62 -17.82
C GLU A 95 -10.45 1.24 -17.13
N THR A 96 -9.33 0.74 -16.60
CA THR A 96 -9.31 -0.49 -15.79
C THR A 96 -9.91 -0.25 -14.41
N ASP A 97 -10.86 -1.11 -14.01
CA ASP A 97 -11.38 -1.15 -12.65
C ASP A 97 -10.42 -1.90 -11.72
N VAL A 98 -10.03 -1.28 -10.61
CA VAL A 98 -9.07 -1.84 -9.65
C VAL A 98 -9.67 -1.85 -8.25
N ASP A 99 -9.52 -2.97 -7.53
CA ASP A 99 -9.88 -3.08 -6.10
C ASP A 99 -9.00 -2.16 -5.26
N VAL A 100 -9.58 -1.47 -4.26
CA VAL A 100 -8.86 -0.48 -3.45
C VAL A 100 -7.62 -1.04 -2.75
N TYR A 101 -7.59 -2.32 -2.37
CA TYR A 101 -6.40 -2.91 -1.77
C TYR A 101 -5.32 -3.16 -2.82
N VAL A 102 -5.69 -3.65 -4.00
CA VAL A 102 -4.76 -3.83 -5.13
C VAL A 102 -4.22 -2.49 -5.60
N PHE A 103 -5.06 -1.46 -5.63
CA PHE A 103 -4.65 -0.09 -5.92
C PHE A 103 -3.64 0.41 -4.88
N TYR A 104 -3.91 0.21 -3.59
CA TYR A 104 -3.00 0.60 -2.52
C TYR A 104 -1.64 -0.11 -2.62
N GLU A 105 -1.63 -1.42 -2.87
CA GLU A 105 -0.40 -2.19 -3.10
C GLU A 105 0.39 -1.65 -4.30
N LYS A 106 -0.30 -1.32 -5.40
CA LYS A 106 0.32 -0.70 -6.58
C LYS A 106 0.86 0.70 -6.29
N CYS A 107 0.22 1.48 -5.42
CA CYS A 107 0.74 2.80 -5.03
C CYS A 107 2.11 2.73 -4.34
N LEU A 108 2.46 1.61 -3.70
CA LEU A 108 3.79 1.44 -3.10
C LEU A 108 4.91 1.53 -4.15
N THR A 109 4.63 1.13 -5.40
CA THR A 109 5.61 1.18 -6.48
C THR A 109 5.87 2.60 -7.00
N LEU A 110 5.09 3.60 -6.55
CA LEU A 110 5.31 5.01 -6.90
C LEU A 110 6.50 5.62 -6.13
N PHE A 111 6.91 5.00 -5.02
CA PHE A 111 7.94 5.52 -4.10
C PHE A 111 9.21 4.66 -4.07
N ARG A 112 9.12 3.39 -4.50
CA ARG A 112 10.25 2.47 -4.54
C ARG A 112 11.08 2.75 -5.80
N SER A 113 12.30 3.27 -5.60
CA SER A 113 13.28 3.55 -6.66
C SER A 113 13.98 2.29 -7.12
#